data_AF-A0A094GZT1-F1
#
_entry.id   AF-A0A094GZT1-F1
#
_cell.length_a   1.000
_cell.length_b   1.000
_cell.length_c   1.000
_cell.angle_alpha   90.00
_cell.angle_beta   90.00
_cell.angle_gamma   90.00
#
_symmetry.space_group_name_H-M   'P 1'
#
loop_
_entity.id
_entity.type
_entity.pdbx_description
1 polymer ?
#
loop_
_entity_poly.entity_id
_entity_poly.type
_entity_poly.pdbx_seq_one_letter_code
_entity_poly.pdbx_strand_id
1 'polypeptide(L)'
;MQSRYGSAITHIQSGIKILCEIKYDEETHRHQHDALKVSKIPYISIEMLEEMFVRLDLQVSQMVRKHEPMPNHVQKLEIPAIFSSLSEARERLVSHWHVASQSTDDVWDPLSGKLCTVPLAGAWQKKSISILARWSSAYDAYLNIQGENLTDRKKEGTAVLRILKELGSTAMMLTKTTVDDQRNWDVFCSMFQKIVSLAEDIVDVDRKSTTERPTFCIDMALIGPLFAVSCRCRDPIIRRRAISVLRKYDRTEGVWNSFATYKAAQRVLDIEEAGLQNLRSCEDVPGWARISNVSLLSDPTEQRATLTYSRPRDEYDLTERISEVI
;
A
#
# COMPACT_ATOMS: atom_id res chain seq x y z
N MET A 1 -19.17 -13.91 0.15
CA MET A 1 -19.55 -12.88 1.14
C MET A 1 -20.21 -11.72 0.40
N GLN A 2 -21.52 -11.51 0.56
CA GLN A 2 -22.26 -10.44 -0.11
C GLN A 2 -21.90 -9.07 0.49
N SER A 3 -21.37 -8.19 -0.36
CA SER A 3 -21.53 -6.72 -0.48
C SER A 3 -22.02 -5.89 0.71
N ARG A 4 -21.44 -6.01 1.91
CA ARG A 4 -21.66 -5.06 3.03
C ARG A 4 -20.48 -4.12 3.27
N TYR A 5 -19.75 -3.75 2.22
CA TYR A 5 -18.59 -2.88 2.36
C TYR A 5 -18.96 -1.49 2.88
N GLY A 6 -20.12 -0.94 2.48
CA GLY A 6 -20.62 0.31 3.06
C GLY A 6 -20.76 0.25 4.58
N SER A 7 -21.43 -0.79 5.11
CA SER A 7 -21.57 -0.99 6.55
C SER A 7 -20.23 -1.24 7.24
N ALA A 8 -19.31 -1.97 6.60
CA ALA A 8 -17.97 -2.21 7.15
C ALA A 8 -17.14 -0.92 7.23
N ILE A 9 -17.17 -0.10 6.19
CA ILE A 9 -16.52 1.22 6.15
C ILE A 9 -17.11 2.11 7.25
N THR A 10 -18.44 2.21 7.34
CA THR A 10 -19.09 2.98 8.41
C THR A 10 -18.69 2.49 9.79
N HIS A 11 -18.65 1.17 10.01
CA HIS A 11 -18.23 0.60 11.29
C HIS A 11 -16.78 0.94 11.63
N ILE A 12 -15.86 0.84 10.67
CA ILE A 12 -14.45 1.20 10.84
C ILE A 12 -14.34 2.69 11.19
N GLN A 13 -14.97 3.56 10.42
CA GLN A 13 -14.93 5.01 10.64
C GLN A 13 -15.55 5.42 11.99
N SER A 14 -16.67 4.82 12.38
CA SER A 14 -17.28 5.05 13.69
C SER A 14 -16.37 4.56 14.82
N GLY A 15 -15.74 3.39 14.69
CA GLY A 15 -14.79 2.88 15.68
C GLY A 15 -13.56 3.77 15.83
N ILE A 16 -13.03 4.30 14.73
CA ILE A 16 -11.93 5.28 14.74
C ILE A 16 -12.32 6.53 15.51
N LYS A 17 -13.52 7.09 15.24
CA LYS A 17 -14.01 8.28 15.95
C LYS A 17 -14.06 8.06 17.47
N ILE A 18 -14.58 6.91 17.89
CA ILE A 18 -14.62 6.54 19.32
C ILE A 18 -13.20 6.44 19.89
N LEU A 19 -12.27 5.76 19.20
CA LEU A 19 -10.89 5.62 19.68
C LEU A 19 -10.20 6.97 19.82
N CYS A 20 -10.44 7.91 18.91
CA CYS A 20 -9.85 9.25 18.97
C CYS A 20 -10.41 10.15 20.08
N GLU A 21 -11.58 9.81 20.62
CA GLU A 21 -12.17 10.49 21.78
C GLU A 21 -11.65 9.94 23.12
N ILE A 22 -10.94 8.79 23.09
CA ILE A 22 -10.31 8.22 24.28
C ILE A 22 -9.04 9.02 24.63
N LYS A 23 -8.94 9.42 25.89
CA LYS A 23 -7.78 10.12 26.45
C LYS A 23 -7.04 9.19 27.39
N TYR A 24 -5.72 9.18 27.32
CA TYR A 24 -4.87 8.51 28.31
C TYR A 24 -4.54 9.50 29.44
N ASP A 25 -4.91 9.14 30.67
CA ASP A 25 -4.56 9.87 31.88
C ASP A 25 -3.25 9.32 32.45
N GLU A 26 -2.19 10.13 32.39
CA GLU A 26 -0.84 9.81 32.87
C GLU A 26 -0.77 9.63 34.39
N GLU A 27 -1.63 10.30 35.17
CA GLU A 27 -1.61 10.21 36.63
C GLU A 27 -2.28 8.92 37.11
N THR A 28 -3.39 8.54 36.46
CA THR A 28 -4.15 7.34 36.83
C THR A 28 -3.76 6.11 36.02
N HIS A 29 -2.89 6.27 35.02
CA HIS A 29 -2.51 5.24 34.03
C HIS A 29 -3.72 4.55 33.41
N ARG A 30 -4.75 5.33 33.07
CA ARG A 30 -6.04 4.81 32.59
C ARG A 30 -6.56 5.58 31.40
N HIS A 31 -7.20 4.84 30.51
CA HIS A 31 -7.99 5.39 29.43
C HIS A 31 -9.34 5.89 29.95
N GLN A 32 -9.72 7.08 29.52
CA GLN A 32 -10.96 7.76 29.88
C GLN A 32 -11.65 8.31 28.63
N HIS A 33 -12.97 8.41 28.69
CA HIS A 33 -13.78 8.96 27.61
C HIS A 33 -14.87 9.84 28.23
N ASP A 34 -15.17 10.99 27.62
CA ASP A 34 -16.06 11.99 28.22
C ASP A 34 -17.51 11.47 28.40
N ALA A 35 -18.03 10.71 27.42
CA ALA A 35 -19.36 10.09 27.49
C ALA A 35 -19.40 8.58 27.82
N LEU A 36 -18.37 7.80 27.46
CA LEU A 36 -18.39 6.34 27.55
C LEU A 36 -17.58 5.82 28.74
N LYS A 37 -18.03 4.71 29.35
CA LYS A 37 -17.25 4.02 30.38
C LYS A 37 -16.22 3.11 29.72
N VAL A 38 -14.94 3.37 29.98
CA VAL A 38 -13.85 2.49 29.55
C VAL A 38 -13.70 1.35 30.55
N SER A 39 -13.59 0.12 30.03
CA SER A 39 -13.38 -1.07 30.89
C SER A 39 -12.03 -0.99 31.58
N LYS A 40 -11.99 -1.31 32.88
CA LYS A 40 -10.75 -1.43 33.65
C LYS A 40 -9.99 -2.73 33.36
N ILE A 41 -10.67 -3.72 32.78
CA ILE A 41 -10.11 -5.04 32.46
C ILE A 41 -10.60 -5.40 31.05
N PRO A 42 -10.07 -4.73 30.01
CA PRO A 42 -10.53 -4.99 28.67
C PRO A 42 -9.98 -6.34 28.17
N TYR A 43 -10.75 -7.04 27.33
CA TYR A 43 -10.31 -8.31 26.71
C TYR A 43 -9.13 -8.09 25.76
N ILE A 44 -9.09 -6.94 25.08
CA ILE A 44 -8.01 -6.47 24.21
C ILE A 44 -7.67 -5.04 24.66
N SER A 45 -6.38 -4.69 24.74
CA SER A 45 -5.95 -3.36 25.17
C SER A 45 -6.33 -2.27 24.14
N ILE A 46 -6.37 -1.01 24.57
CA ILE A 46 -6.68 0.10 23.65
C ILE A 46 -5.61 0.21 22.56
N GLU A 47 -4.35 0.01 22.90
CA GLU A 47 -3.22 0.06 21.96
C GLU A 47 -3.37 -1.00 20.86
N MET A 48 -3.74 -2.23 21.23
CA MET A 48 -4.01 -3.29 20.24
C MET A 48 -5.21 -2.96 19.35
N LEU A 49 -6.25 -2.30 19.89
CA LEU A 49 -7.37 -1.83 19.08
C LEU A 49 -6.93 -0.74 18.11
N GLU A 50 -6.16 0.25 18.55
CA GLU A 50 -5.61 1.29 17.70
C GLU A 50 -4.79 0.68 16.55
N GLU A 51 -3.89 -0.26 16.83
CA GLU A 51 -3.10 -0.97 15.81
C GLU A 51 -3.96 -1.68 14.76
N MET A 52 -5.05 -2.34 15.20
CA MET A 52 -5.99 -2.99 14.29
C MET A 52 -6.75 -1.96 13.44
N PHE A 53 -7.22 -0.88 14.05
CA PHE A 53 -7.99 0.15 13.35
C PHE A 53 -7.13 0.96 12.38
N VAL A 54 -5.85 1.20 12.66
CA VAL A 54 -4.91 1.83 11.69
C VAL A 54 -4.77 0.99 10.42
N ARG A 55 -4.66 -0.34 10.57
CA ARG A 55 -4.58 -1.26 9.42
C ARG A 55 -5.87 -1.26 8.61
N LEU A 56 -7.02 -1.26 9.29
CA LEU A 56 -8.33 -1.17 8.65
C LEU A 56 -8.53 0.19 7.97
N ASP A 57 -8.06 1.27 8.58
CA ASP A 57 -8.14 2.62 8.03
C ASP A 57 -7.36 2.75 6.73
N LEU A 58 -6.16 2.17 6.68
CA LEU A 58 -5.35 2.09 5.47
C LEU A 58 -6.05 1.28 4.34
N GLN A 59 -6.89 0.30 4.69
CA GLN A 59 -7.72 -0.40 3.69
C GLN A 59 -8.87 0.48 3.21
N VAL A 60 -9.54 1.21 4.12
CA VAL A 60 -10.64 2.12 3.77
C VAL A 60 -10.15 3.25 2.87
N SER A 61 -8.96 3.83 3.13
CA SER A 61 -8.39 4.88 2.28
C SER A 61 -8.16 4.42 0.83
N GLN A 62 -7.93 3.12 0.62
CA GLN A 62 -7.78 2.54 -0.72
C GLN A 62 -9.12 2.28 -1.42
N MET A 63 -10.23 2.24 -0.68
CA MET A 63 -11.59 2.07 -1.23
C MET A 63 -12.30 3.38 -1.51
N VAL A 64 -12.12 4.37 -0.64
CA VAL A 64 -12.95 5.57 -0.60
C VAL A 64 -12.07 6.80 -0.85
N ARG A 65 -12.42 7.56 -1.90
CA ARG A 65 -11.70 8.78 -2.29
C ARG A 65 -11.81 9.93 -1.27
N LYS A 66 -12.83 9.91 -0.41
CA LYS A 66 -13.03 10.90 0.66
C LYS A 66 -13.09 10.17 1.99
N HIS A 67 -11.99 10.25 2.73
CA HIS A 67 -11.82 9.58 4.00
C HIS A 67 -11.37 10.61 5.05
N GLU A 68 -12.00 10.63 6.23
CA GLU A 68 -11.47 11.39 7.38
C GLU A 68 -10.46 10.49 8.11
N PRO A 69 -9.14 10.70 7.93
CA PRO A 69 -8.14 9.81 8.51
C PRO A 69 -8.18 9.81 10.02
N MET A 70 -7.76 8.71 10.64
CA MET A 70 -7.55 8.65 12.08
C MET A 70 -6.54 9.73 12.54
N PRO A 71 -6.92 10.68 13.42
CA PRO A 71 -6.01 11.68 14.00
C PRO A 71 -4.73 11.09 14.62
N ASN A 72 -3.64 11.83 14.47
CA ASN A 72 -2.23 11.75 14.93
C ASN A 72 -1.78 10.91 16.16
N HIS A 73 -2.58 10.07 16.84
CA HIS A 73 -2.07 9.18 17.90
C HIS A 73 -0.95 8.25 17.39
N VAL A 74 -1.00 7.91 16.11
CA VAL A 74 -0.04 7.07 15.38
C VAL A 74 1.34 7.75 15.17
N GLN A 75 1.43 9.08 15.27
CA GLN A 75 2.68 9.83 15.01
C GLN A 75 3.72 9.75 16.16
N LYS A 76 3.37 9.18 17.32
CA LYS A 76 4.24 9.17 18.50
C LYS A 76 5.17 7.95 18.62
N LEU A 77 5.02 6.92 17.80
CA LEU A 77 5.75 5.67 17.96
C LEU A 77 7.16 5.75 17.37
N GLU A 78 8.16 6.06 18.20
CA GLU A 78 9.56 6.10 17.80
C GLU A 78 10.10 4.75 17.36
N ILE A 79 10.73 4.67 16.19
CA ILE A 79 11.38 3.43 15.74
C ILE A 79 12.54 3.10 16.68
N PRO A 80 12.53 1.91 17.33
CA PRO A 80 13.58 1.49 18.25
C PRO A 80 14.88 1.21 17.49
N ALA A 81 15.99 1.02 18.21
CA ALA A 81 17.26 0.60 17.59
C ALA A 81 17.17 -0.81 16.99
N ILE A 82 16.36 -1.69 17.59
CA ILE A 82 16.13 -3.08 17.18
C ILE A 82 14.67 -3.41 17.50
N PHE A 83 13.96 -4.07 16.59
CA PHE A 83 12.61 -4.55 16.87
C PHE A 83 12.61 -5.76 17.81
N SER A 84 11.60 -5.86 18.65
CA SER A 84 11.36 -7.03 19.51
C SER A 84 10.71 -8.18 18.74
N SER A 85 9.94 -7.88 17.69
CA SER A 85 9.19 -8.85 16.90
C SER A 85 8.93 -8.39 15.46
N LEU A 86 8.59 -9.34 14.58
CA LEU A 86 8.09 -9.03 13.24
C LEU A 86 6.77 -8.25 13.25
N SER A 87 5.94 -8.45 14.26
CA SER A 87 4.68 -7.72 14.39
C SER A 87 4.95 -6.24 14.64
N GLU A 88 5.83 -5.94 15.59
CA GLU A 88 6.24 -4.56 15.87
C GLU A 88 6.82 -3.89 14.61
N ALA A 89 7.73 -4.57 13.90
CA ALA A 89 8.31 -4.06 12.66
C ALA A 89 7.22 -3.73 11.62
N ARG A 90 6.23 -4.61 11.46
CA ARG A 90 5.08 -4.40 10.56
C ARG A 90 4.24 -3.20 10.97
N GLU A 91 3.87 -3.12 12.23
CA GLU A 91 3.03 -2.04 12.76
C GLU A 91 3.69 -0.68 12.53
N ARG A 92 5.01 -0.55 12.79
CA ARG A 92 5.73 0.71 12.54
C ARG A 92 5.80 1.07 11.05
N LEU A 93 5.94 0.07 10.17
CA LEU A 93 5.96 0.32 8.72
C LEU A 93 4.59 0.76 8.20
N VAL A 94 3.53 0.06 8.59
CA VAL A 94 2.15 0.37 8.20
C VAL A 94 1.71 1.73 8.74
N SER A 95 2.01 2.02 10.00
CA SER A 95 1.83 3.32 10.64
C SER A 95 2.48 4.45 9.82
N HIS A 96 3.75 4.28 9.44
CA HIS A 96 4.44 5.26 8.62
C HIS A 96 3.78 5.45 7.25
N TRP A 97 3.35 4.36 6.61
CA TRP A 97 2.64 4.46 5.34
C TRP A 97 1.31 5.15 5.42
N HIS A 98 0.54 4.90 6.48
CA HIS A 98 -0.74 5.54 6.71
C HIS A 98 -0.59 7.06 6.84
N VAL A 99 0.41 7.52 7.61
CA VAL A 99 0.76 8.95 7.68
C VAL A 99 1.23 9.47 6.32
N ALA A 100 2.00 8.66 5.60
CA ALA A 100 2.57 9.07 4.33
C ALA A 100 1.50 9.23 3.23
N SER A 101 0.54 8.30 3.16
CA SER A 101 -0.55 8.33 2.18
C SER A 101 -1.49 9.51 2.38
N GLN A 102 -1.82 9.84 3.65
CA GLN A 102 -2.62 11.04 3.96
C GLN A 102 -1.95 12.33 3.47
N SER A 103 -0.62 12.41 3.62
CA SER A 103 0.15 13.58 3.20
C SER A 103 0.24 13.73 1.67
N THR A 104 -0.04 12.66 0.92
CA THR A 104 -0.04 12.66 -0.56
C THR A 104 -1.43 12.83 -1.18
N ASP A 105 -2.50 12.44 -0.49
CA ASP A 105 -3.88 12.60 -0.97
C ASP A 105 -4.27 14.09 -1.08
N ASP A 106 -3.80 14.92 -0.15
CA ASP A 106 -3.99 16.39 -0.19
C ASP A 106 -3.24 17.07 -1.36
N VAL A 107 -2.28 16.38 -1.99
CA VAL A 107 -1.46 16.93 -3.07
C VAL A 107 -2.09 16.73 -4.44
N TRP A 108 -3.06 15.81 -4.58
CA TRP A 108 -3.54 15.34 -5.89
C TRP A 108 -5.05 15.30 -6.13
N ASP A 109 -5.85 16.03 -5.35
CA ASP A 109 -7.26 16.30 -5.69
C ASP A 109 -7.39 17.50 -6.65
N PRO A 110 -7.58 17.29 -7.97
CA PRO A 110 -7.68 18.37 -8.95
C PRO A 110 -9.02 19.13 -8.87
N LEU A 111 -9.97 18.64 -8.07
CA LEU A 111 -11.28 19.26 -7.83
C LEU A 111 -11.33 20.01 -6.49
N SER A 112 -10.31 19.87 -5.64
CA SER A 112 -10.19 20.72 -4.48
C SER A 112 -9.81 22.12 -4.98
N GLY A 113 -10.72 23.08 -4.92
CA GLY A 113 -10.44 24.50 -5.19
C GLY A 113 -9.41 25.13 -4.24
N LYS A 114 -8.67 24.32 -3.48
CA LYS A 114 -7.49 24.73 -2.72
C LYS A 114 -6.31 24.64 -3.68
N LEU A 115 -5.61 25.76 -3.91
CA LEU A 115 -4.26 25.69 -4.47
C LEU A 115 -3.48 24.62 -3.70
N CYS A 116 -2.75 23.77 -4.40
CA CYS A 116 -1.77 22.86 -3.81
C CYS A 116 -0.85 23.68 -2.91
N THR A 117 -1.15 23.79 -1.63
CA THR A 117 -0.16 24.17 -0.63
C THR A 117 0.67 22.93 -0.46
N VAL A 118 1.58 22.69 -1.41
CA VAL A 118 2.66 21.73 -1.28
C VAL A 118 3.30 22.05 0.06
N PRO A 119 3.09 21.26 1.13
CA PRO A 119 3.77 21.52 2.38
C PRO A 119 5.21 21.11 2.09
N LEU A 120 6.07 22.05 1.66
CA LEU A 120 7.49 21.85 1.38
C LEU A 120 7.78 20.39 1.00
N ALA A 121 7.45 19.93 -0.22
CA ALA A 121 7.52 18.51 -0.59
C ALA A 121 8.83 17.85 -0.10
N GLY A 122 9.93 18.61 -0.09
CA GLY A 122 11.22 18.19 0.47
C GLY A 122 11.27 17.94 1.99
N ALA A 123 10.58 18.69 2.86
CA ALA A 123 10.68 18.52 4.32
C ALA A 123 9.97 17.24 4.80
N TRP A 124 8.71 17.03 4.38
CA TRP A 124 7.99 15.79 4.66
C TRP A 124 8.68 14.58 4.01
N GLN A 125 9.15 14.72 2.77
CA GLN A 125 9.87 13.66 2.09
C GLN A 125 11.18 13.30 2.81
N LYS A 126 11.98 14.30 3.21
CA LYS A 126 13.21 14.08 3.99
C LYS A 126 12.90 13.36 5.31
N LYS A 127 11.84 13.77 6.01
CA LYS A 127 11.39 13.11 7.24
C LYS A 127 11.02 11.66 6.97
N SER A 128 10.21 11.39 5.94
CA SER A 128 9.75 10.05 5.58
C SER A 128 10.91 9.13 5.15
N ILE A 129 11.85 9.64 4.36
CA ILE A 129 13.08 8.93 3.99
C ILE A 129 13.91 8.59 5.24
N SER A 130 14.08 9.54 6.17
CA SER A 130 14.82 9.32 7.42
C SER A 130 14.15 8.26 8.30
N ILE A 131 12.82 8.30 8.42
CA ILE A 131 12.04 7.30 9.16
C ILE A 131 12.22 5.92 8.53
N LEU A 132 12.08 5.79 7.20
CA LEU A 132 12.23 4.51 6.52
C LEU A 132 13.66 3.96 6.60
N ALA A 133 14.68 4.83 6.57
CA ALA A 133 16.07 4.44 6.78
C ALA A 133 16.28 3.88 8.20
N ARG A 134 15.77 4.56 9.23
CA ARG A 134 15.84 4.09 10.62
C ARG A 134 15.09 2.76 10.79
N TRP A 135 13.93 2.63 10.15
CA TRP A 135 13.17 1.38 10.13
C TRP A 135 13.99 0.24 9.51
N SER A 136 14.66 0.49 8.38
CA SER A 136 15.51 -0.49 7.71
C SER A 136 16.64 -0.95 8.62
N SER A 137 17.34 -0.03 9.28
CA SER A 137 18.43 -0.38 10.21
C SER A 137 17.95 -1.23 11.39
N ALA A 138 16.81 -0.88 11.99
CA ALA A 138 16.23 -1.64 13.10
C ALA A 138 15.76 -3.04 12.66
N TYR A 139 15.23 -3.13 11.44
CA TYR A 139 14.81 -4.39 10.83
C TYR A 139 16.00 -5.30 10.50
N ASP A 140 17.05 -4.75 9.91
CA ASP A 140 18.28 -5.50 9.61
C ASP A 140 18.95 -5.99 10.90
N ALA A 141 18.97 -5.17 11.96
CA ALA A 141 19.46 -5.58 13.28
C ALA A 141 18.62 -6.72 13.88
N TYR A 142 17.29 -6.67 13.75
CA TYR A 142 16.40 -7.74 14.17
C TYR A 142 16.70 -9.05 13.42
N LEU A 143 16.82 -8.99 12.08
CA LEU A 143 17.11 -10.17 11.26
C LEU A 143 18.49 -10.78 11.60
N ASN A 144 19.50 -9.94 11.83
CA ASN A 144 20.83 -10.40 12.20
C ASN A 144 20.85 -11.16 13.54
N ILE A 145 20.03 -10.76 14.50
CA ILE A 145 19.92 -11.44 15.81
C ILE A 145 19.11 -12.73 15.69
N GLN A 146 18.01 -12.72 14.95
CA GLN A 146 17.15 -13.90 14.80
C GLN A 146 17.81 -14.99 13.95
N GLY A 147 18.65 -14.63 12.98
CA GLY A 147 19.48 -15.55 12.20
C GLY A 147 18.66 -16.68 11.54
N GLU A 148 19.16 -17.92 11.66
CA GLU A 148 18.55 -19.16 11.13
C GLU A 148 17.31 -19.63 11.91
N ASN A 149 16.98 -19.02 13.06
CA ASN A 149 15.87 -19.46 13.93
C ASN A 149 14.48 -19.03 13.43
N LEU A 150 14.38 -18.49 12.22
CA LEU A 150 13.11 -18.10 11.62
C LEU A 150 12.38 -19.33 11.07
N THR A 151 11.27 -19.70 11.71
CA THR A 151 10.28 -20.63 11.13
C THR A 151 9.84 -20.17 9.74
N ASP A 152 9.38 -21.07 8.88
CA ASP A 152 8.99 -20.70 7.50
C ASP A 152 7.90 -19.61 7.44
N ARG A 153 6.94 -19.62 8.37
CA ARG A 153 5.93 -18.54 8.49
C ARG A 153 6.56 -17.18 8.82
N LYS A 154 7.63 -17.16 9.62
CA LYS A 154 8.38 -15.94 9.92
C LYS A 154 9.18 -15.49 8.68
N LYS A 155 9.75 -16.41 7.89
CA LYS A 155 10.42 -16.08 6.62
C LYS A 155 9.46 -15.46 5.60
N GLU A 156 8.23 -15.96 5.52
CA GLU A 156 7.21 -15.35 4.68
C GLU A 156 6.87 -13.92 5.15
N GLY A 157 6.65 -13.76 6.46
CA GLY A 157 6.44 -12.43 7.05
C GLY A 157 7.60 -11.46 6.80
N THR A 158 8.84 -11.95 6.80
CA THR A 158 10.02 -11.11 6.54
C THR A 158 10.12 -10.69 5.08
N ALA A 159 9.76 -11.58 4.15
CA ALA A 159 9.71 -11.28 2.73
C ALA A 159 8.62 -10.26 2.40
N VAL A 160 7.43 -10.38 3.00
CA VAL A 160 6.34 -9.39 2.88
C VAL A 160 6.82 -8.02 3.37
N LEU A 161 7.41 -7.92 4.56
CA LEU A 161 7.92 -6.64 5.06
C LEU A 161 8.99 -6.02 4.16
N ARG A 162 9.81 -6.85 3.51
CA ARG A 162 10.80 -6.38 2.56
C ARG A 162 10.16 -5.83 1.29
N ILE A 163 9.20 -6.54 0.71
CA ILE A 163 8.40 -6.07 -0.44
C ILE A 163 7.78 -4.71 -0.11
N LEU A 164 7.16 -4.64 1.06
CA LEU A 164 6.49 -3.46 1.54
C LEU A 164 7.46 -2.27 1.67
N LYS A 165 8.59 -2.45 2.36
CA LYS A 165 9.65 -1.43 2.47
C LYS A 165 10.15 -0.95 1.11
N GLU A 166 10.41 -1.87 0.16
CA GLU A 166 10.92 -1.48 -1.15
C GLU A 166 9.87 -0.66 -1.91
N LEU A 167 8.61 -1.08 -1.91
CA LEU A 167 7.54 -0.31 -2.54
C LEU A 167 7.43 1.11 -1.94
N GLY A 168 7.43 1.22 -0.60
CA GLY A 168 7.39 2.51 0.09
C GLY A 168 8.57 3.42 -0.26
N SER A 169 9.76 2.83 -0.45
CA SER A 169 10.96 3.57 -0.87
C SER A 169 10.76 4.22 -2.26
N THR A 170 10.16 3.49 -3.22
CA THR A 170 9.90 4.07 -4.56
C THR A 170 8.95 5.26 -4.51
N ALA A 171 7.86 5.14 -3.75
CA ALA A 171 6.86 6.20 -3.62
C ALA A 171 7.47 7.47 -3.01
N MET A 172 8.36 7.31 -2.02
CA MET A 172 9.02 8.44 -1.36
C MET A 172 10.12 9.09 -2.20
N MET A 173 10.68 8.43 -3.22
CA MET A 173 11.76 9.00 -4.03
C MET A 173 11.25 9.87 -5.19
N LEU A 174 10.02 9.67 -5.65
CA LEU A 174 9.46 10.32 -6.83
C LEU A 174 8.64 11.59 -6.58
N THR A 175 8.38 11.97 -5.32
CA THR A 175 7.63 13.19 -4.97
C THR A 175 8.39 14.51 -5.23
N LYS A 176 9.41 14.50 -6.09
CA LYS A 176 10.32 15.65 -6.32
C LYS A 176 10.00 16.49 -7.55
N THR A 177 9.19 16.00 -8.47
CA THR A 177 8.99 16.68 -9.77
C THR A 177 7.59 17.26 -9.87
N THR A 178 7.50 18.52 -10.31
CA THR A 178 6.24 19.19 -10.64
C THR A 178 5.58 18.64 -11.91
N VAL A 179 6.29 17.77 -12.64
CA VAL A 179 5.83 17.07 -13.85
C VAL A 179 5.78 15.58 -13.54
N ASP A 180 4.64 14.94 -13.80
CA ASP A 180 4.38 13.51 -13.62
C ASP A 180 4.95 12.69 -14.80
N ASP A 181 6.26 12.79 -15.02
CA ASP A 181 6.94 12.06 -16.09
C ASP A 181 7.09 10.57 -15.71
N GLN A 182 6.30 9.73 -16.39
CA GLN A 182 6.25 8.29 -16.13
C GLN A 182 7.57 7.56 -16.40
N ARG A 183 8.54 8.18 -17.08
CA ARG A 183 9.89 7.62 -17.28
C ARG A 183 10.71 7.62 -16.00
N ASN A 184 10.38 8.49 -15.04
CA ASN A 184 11.08 8.53 -13.76
C ASN A 184 10.92 7.24 -12.93
N TRP A 185 9.95 6.38 -13.27
CA TRP A 185 9.81 5.06 -12.65
C TRP A 185 10.87 4.05 -13.10
N ASP A 186 11.53 4.27 -14.24
CA ASP A 186 12.43 3.29 -14.85
C ASP A 186 13.69 3.06 -14.00
N VAL A 187 14.12 4.05 -13.22
CA VAL A 187 15.24 3.94 -12.28
C VAL A 187 15.01 2.89 -11.19
N PHE A 188 13.76 2.47 -10.96
CA PHE A 188 13.39 1.50 -9.93
C PHE A 188 13.25 0.07 -10.45
N CYS A 189 13.60 -0.23 -11.72
CA CYS A 189 13.49 -1.58 -12.28
C CYS A 189 14.17 -2.66 -11.43
N SER A 190 15.36 -2.38 -10.87
CA SER A 190 16.07 -3.32 -9.97
C SER A 190 15.28 -3.60 -8.68
N MET A 191 14.60 -2.60 -8.15
CA MET A 191 13.76 -2.73 -6.96
C MET A 191 12.47 -3.48 -7.27
N PHE A 192 11.85 -3.21 -8.42
CA PHE A 192 10.68 -3.94 -8.90
C PHE A 192 10.99 -5.41 -9.15
N GLN A 193 12.13 -5.72 -9.77
CA GLN A 193 12.63 -7.09 -9.93
C GLN A 193 12.70 -7.83 -8.58
N LYS A 194 13.24 -7.16 -7.55
CA LYS A 194 13.35 -7.71 -6.20
C LYS A 194 11.99 -7.98 -5.56
N ILE A 195 11.05 -7.05 -5.70
CA ILE A 195 9.67 -7.22 -5.22
C ILE A 195 9.02 -8.46 -5.87
N VAL A 196 9.13 -8.57 -7.19
CA VAL A 196 8.53 -9.68 -7.95
C VAL A 196 9.16 -11.02 -7.56
N SER A 197 10.49 -11.09 -7.45
CA SER A 197 11.17 -12.33 -7.02
C SER A 197 10.76 -12.77 -5.62
N LEU A 198 10.68 -11.85 -4.65
CA LEU A 198 10.20 -12.19 -3.30
C LEU A 198 8.75 -12.67 -3.31
N ALA A 199 7.90 -12.08 -4.15
CA ALA A 199 6.51 -12.49 -4.27
C ALA A 199 6.39 -13.88 -4.92
N GLU A 200 7.18 -14.17 -5.95
CA GLU A 200 7.26 -15.51 -6.56
C GLU A 200 7.63 -16.57 -5.53
N ASP A 201 8.66 -16.32 -4.70
CA ASP A 201 9.07 -17.25 -3.64
C ASP A 201 7.94 -17.53 -2.65
N ILE A 202 7.20 -16.50 -2.23
CA ILE A 202 6.06 -16.65 -1.31
C ILE A 202 4.95 -17.49 -1.95
N VAL A 203 4.56 -17.17 -3.19
CA VAL A 203 3.50 -17.90 -3.90
C VAL A 203 3.89 -19.36 -4.17
N ASP A 204 5.16 -19.63 -4.48
CA ASP A 204 5.65 -20.98 -4.72
C ASP A 204 5.65 -21.83 -3.44
N VAL A 205 6.00 -21.25 -2.29
CA VAL A 205 5.89 -21.92 -0.98
C VAL A 205 4.43 -22.18 -0.63
N ASP A 206 3.56 -21.20 -0.85
CA ASP A 206 2.12 -21.30 -0.58
C ASP A 206 1.47 -22.44 -1.37
N ARG A 207 1.80 -22.56 -2.67
CA ARG A 207 1.29 -23.62 -3.55
C ARG A 207 1.79 -25.02 -3.20
N LYS A 208 2.96 -25.14 -2.60
CA LYS A 208 3.55 -26.41 -2.15
C LYS A 208 3.04 -26.82 -0.77
N SER A 209 2.39 -25.91 -0.05
CA SER A 209 1.83 -26.17 1.26
C SER A 209 0.61 -27.08 1.15
N THR A 210 0.54 -28.11 2.00
CA THR A 210 -0.61 -29.02 2.09
C THR A 210 -1.71 -28.49 3.03
N THR A 211 -1.45 -27.39 3.74
CA THR A 211 -2.43 -26.76 4.63
C THR A 211 -3.27 -25.74 3.87
N GLU A 212 -4.59 -25.92 3.92
CA GLU A 212 -5.53 -24.91 3.43
C GLU A 212 -5.29 -23.60 4.19
N ARG A 213 -4.89 -22.57 3.45
CA ARG A 213 -4.77 -21.22 3.99
C ARG A 213 -6.01 -20.40 3.65
N PRO A 214 -6.38 -19.43 4.50
CA PRO A 214 -7.56 -18.61 4.25
C PRO A 214 -7.41 -17.80 2.96
N THR A 215 -8.43 -17.82 2.11
CA THR A 215 -8.51 -17.04 0.87
C THR A 215 -8.60 -15.54 1.11
N PHE A 216 -8.85 -15.11 2.34
CA PHE A 216 -8.94 -13.72 2.75
C PHE A 216 -7.93 -13.38 3.86
N CYS A 217 -7.20 -12.28 3.68
CA CYS A 217 -6.38 -11.65 4.72
C CYS A 217 -6.69 -10.15 4.78
N ILE A 218 -6.65 -9.54 5.96
CA ILE A 218 -6.88 -8.09 6.12
C ILE A 218 -5.63 -7.28 5.73
N ASP A 219 -4.43 -7.88 5.83
CA ASP A 219 -3.19 -7.20 5.54
C ASP A 219 -2.92 -7.05 4.05
N MET A 220 -2.35 -5.90 3.66
CA MET A 220 -1.64 -5.78 2.40
C MET A 220 -0.37 -6.64 2.46
N ALA A 221 -0.28 -7.62 1.57
CA ALA A 221 0.86 -8.52 1.51
C ALA A 221 1.53 -8.43 0.14
N LEU A 222 0.82 -8.79 -0.93
CA LEU A 222 1.38 -8.98 -2.27
C LEU A 222 0.56 -8.30 -3.38
N ILE A 223 -0.77 -8.29 -3.29
CA ILE A 223 -1.62 -7.84 -4.41
C ILE A 223 -1.38 -6.37 -4.74
N GLY A 224 -1.46 -5.48 -3.74
CA GLY A 224 -1.19 -4.05 -3.91
C GLY A 224 0.23 -3.76 -4.45
N PRO A 225 1.30 -4.30 -3.84
CA PRO A 225 2.66 -4.16 -4.35
C PRO A 225 2.87 -4.66 -5.78
N LEU A 226 2.32 -5.83 -6.12
CA LEU A 226 2.45 -6.38 -7.47
C LEU A 226 1.68 -5.55 -8.48
N PHE A 227 0.49 -5.05 -8.14
CA PHE A 227 -0.27 -4.14 -9.00
C PHE A 227 0.52 -2.86 -9.27
N ALA A 228 1.12 -2.27 -8.23
CA ALA A 228 1.98 -1.11 -8.37
C ALA A 228 3.17 -1.38 -9.30
N VAL A 229 3.84 -2.54 -9.16
CA VAL A 229 4.93 -2.94 -10.07
C VAL A 229 4.42 -3.07 -11.50
N SER A 230 3.29 -3.77 -11.72
CA SER A 230 2.73 -3.97 -13.06
C SER A 230 2.38 -2.65 -13.75
N CYS A 231 1.86 -1.67 -13.01
CA CYS A 231 1.48 -0.38 -13.56
C CYS A 231 2.67 0.56 -13.78
N ARG A 232 3.74 0.46 -12.96
CA ARG A 232 4.85 1.44 -12.96
C ARG A 232 6.11 0.98 -13.68
N CYS A 233 6.45 -0.30 -13.61
CA CYS A 233 7.62 -0.85 -14.27
C CYS A 233 7.30 -1.10 -15.74
N ARG A 234 8.02 -0.46 -16.67
CA ARG A 234 7.83 -0.65 -18.13
C ARG A 234 8.75 -1.72 -18.73
N ASP A 235 9.58 -2.36 -17.89
CA ASP A 235 10.38 -3.49 -18.33
C ASP A 235 9.48 -4.69 -18.68
N PRO A 236 9.54 -5.20 -19.92
CA PRO A 236 8.59 -6.19 -20.40
C PRO A 236 8.67 -7.51 -19.64
N ILE A 237 9.85 -7.88 -19.12
CA ILE A 237 10.07 -9.15 -18.40
C ILE A 237 9.54 -9.02 -16.97
N ILE A 238 9.92 -7.96 -16.26
CA ILE A 238 9.54 -7.74 -14.86
C ILE A 238 8.01 -7.58 -14.75
N ARG A 239 7.43 -6.75 -15.62
CA ARG A 239 6.00 -6.45 -15.62
C ARG A 239 5.15 -7.71 -15.84
N ARG A 240 5.48 -8.52 -16.85
CA ARG A 240 4.76 -9.77 -17.15
C ARG A 240 4.87 -10.79 -16.01
N ARG A 241 6.04 -10.87 -15.35
CA ARG A 241 6.20 -11.71 -14.15
C ARG A 241 5.29 -11.26 -13.02
N ALA A 242 5.22 -9.96 -12.71
CA ALA A 242 4.31 -9.42 -11.71
C ALA A 242 2.83 -9.80 -11.99
N ILE A 243 2.38 -9.65 -13.24
CA ILE A 243 1.02 -10.03 -13.68
C ILE A 243 0.80 -11.54 -13.54
N SER A 244 1.81 -12.35 -13.87
CA SER A 244 1.76 -13.81 -13.72
C SER A 244 1.60 -14.23 -12.26
N VAL A 245 2.30 -13.57 -11.34
CA VAL A 245 2.14 -13.81 -9.88
C VAL A 245 0.74 -13.46 -9.43
N LEU A 246 0.22 -12.28 -9.78
CA LEU A 246 -1.16 -11.88 -9.46
C LEU A 246 -2.19 -12.91 -9.93
N ARG A 247 -2.03 -13.41 -11.16
CA ARG A 247 -2.91 -14.44 -11.73
C ARG A 247 -2.87 -15.76 -10.96
N LYS A 248 -1.71 -16.14 -10.41
CA LYS A 248 -1.50 -17.42 -9.71
C LYS A 248 -1.82 -17.38 -8.21
N TYR A 249 -1.87 -16.19 -7.61
CA TYR A 249 -1.96 -16.04 -6.16
C TYR A 249 -3.32 -16.44 -5.57
N ASP A 250 -4.41 -16.28 -6.33
CA ASP A 250 -5.79 -16.68 -5.98
C ASP A 250 -6.24 -16.28 -4.56
N ARG A 251 -6.06 -15.00 -4.21
CA ARG A 251 -6.29 -14.47 -2.86
C ARG A 251 -7.03 -13.15 -2.88
N THR A 252 -7.61 -12.81 -1.73
CA THR A 252 -8.17 -11.49 -1.43
C THR A 252 -7.45 -10.88 -0.24
N GLU A 253 -6.87 -9.69 -0.43
CA GLU A 253 -6.18 -8.89 0.59
C GLU A 253 -7.01 -7.65 0.89
N GLY A 254 -7.88 -7.74 1.89
CA GLY A 254 -8.86 -6.73 2.21
C GLY A 254 -9.77 -6.45 1.02
N VAL A 255 -9.47 -5.36 0.32
CA VAL A 255 -10.28 -4.81 -0.77
C VAL A 255 -9.75 -5.22 -2.14
N TRP A 256 -8.54 -5.77 -2.15
CA TRP A 256 -7.86 -6.25 -3.33
C TRP A 256 -8.22 -7.70 -3.59
N ASN A 257 -8.65 -7.99 -4.82
CA ASN A 257 -8.88 -9.35 -5.28
C ASN A 257 -7.89 -9.68 -6.40
N SER A 258 -7.11 -10.75 -6.25
CA SER A 258 -6.02 -11.06 -7.18
C SER A 258 -6.52 -11.26 -8.61
N PHE A 259 -7.73 -11.79 -8.80
CA PHE A 259 -8.34 -11.99 -10.11
C PHE A 259 -8.65 -10.66 -10.81
N ALA A 260 -9.41 -9.79 -10.14
CA ALA A 260 -9.74 -8.46 -10.67
C ALA A 260 -8.47 -7.62 -10.90
N THR A 261 -7.51 -7.71 -9.98
CA THR A 261 -6.25 -6.95 -10.06
C THR A 261 -5.35 -7.42 -11.19
N TYR A 262 -5.23 -8.73 -11.47
CA TYR A 262 -4.45 -9.17 -12.62
C TYR A 262 -5.09 -8.72 -13.95
N LYS A 263 -6.43 -8.73 -14.05
CA LYS A 263 -7.14 -8.27 -15.24
C LYS A 263 -6.86 -6.79 -15.50
N ALA A 264 -6.94 -5.96 -14.46
CA ALA A 264 -6.59 -4.55 -14.53
C ALA A 264 -5.13 -4.34 -14.93
N ALA A 265 -4.20 -5.08 -14.33
CA ALA A 265 -2.78 -5.01 -14.65
C ALA A 265 -2.48 -5.42 -16.10
N GLN A 266 -3.16 -6.46 -16.61
CA GLN A 266 -3.06 -6.88 -18.00
C GLN A 266 -3.58 -5.78 -18.93
N ARG A 267 -4.71 -5.15 -18.59
CA ARG A 267 -5.27 -4.06 -19.38
C ARG A 267 -4.33 -2.86 -19.47
N VAL A 268 -3.68 -2.49 -18.37
CA VAL A 268 -2.63 -1.46 -18.35
C VAL A 268 -1.48 -1.81 -19.28
N LEU A 269 -0.98 -3.05 -19.23
CA LEU A 269 0.05 -3.53 -20.15
C LEU A 269 -0.40 -3.40 -21.62
N ASP A 270 -1.60 -3.89 -21.93
CA ASP A 270 -2.14 -3.88 -23.29
C ASP A 270 -2.31 -2.45 -23.83
N ILE A 271 -2.62 -1.49 -22.97
CA ILE A 271 -2.72 -0.06 -23.34
C ILE A 271 -1.35 0.51 -23.68
N GLU A 272 -0.35 0.32 -22.82
CA GLU A 272 0.97 0.96 -23.00
C GLU A 272 1.81 0.30 -24.09
N GLU A 273 1.62 -1.01 -24.32
CA GLU A 273 2.38 -1.78 -25.31
C GLU A 273 1.64 -1.89 -26.66
N ALA A 274 0.49 -1.22 -26.80
CA ALA A 274 -0.32 -1.25 -28.01
C ALA A 274 0.47 -0.79 -29.25
N GLY A 275 0.61 -1.69 -30.22
CA GLY A 275 1.31 -1.40 -31.49
C GLY A 275 2.83 -1.40 -31.39
N LEU A 276 3.41 -1.67 -30.21
CA LEU A 276 4.86 -1.80 -30.04
C LEU A 276 5.31 -3.23 -30.36
N GLN A 277 6.50 -3.37 -30.93
CA GLN A 277 7.10 -4.67 -31.28
C GLN A 277 8.53 -4.75 -30.73
N ASN A 278 8.98 -5.97 -30.41
CA ASN A 278 10.35 -6.25 -29.97
C ASN A 278 10.81 -5.49 -28.71
N LEU A 279 9.92 -5.28 -27.73
CA LEU A 279 10.25 -4.67 -26.45
C LEU A 279 11.31 -5.52 -25.70
N ARG A 280 12.43 -4.90 -25.33
CA ARG A 280 13.56 -5.52 -24.62
C ARG A 280 13.81 -4.87 -23.26
N SER A 281 13.50 -3.58 -23.12
CA SER A 281 13.69 -2.83 -21.88
C SER A 281 12.54 -1.86 -21.64
N CYS A 282 12.56 -1.20 -20.49
CA CYS A 282 11.60 -0.14 -20.17
C CYS A 282 11.69 1.05 -21.15
N GLU A 283 12.86 1.34 -21.73
CA GLU A 283 13.07 2.47 -22.65
C GLU A 283 12.28 2.33 -23.95
N ASP A 284 11.95 1.10 -24.33
CA ASP A 284 11.20 0.82 -25.56
C ASP A 284 9.72 1.22 -25.46
N VAL A 285 9.21 1.53 -24.26
CA VAL A 285 7.88 2.10 -24.05
C VAL A 285 8.00 3.64 -23.98
N PRO A 286 7.61 4.37 -25.04
CA PRO A 286 7.82 5.81 -25.12
C PRO A 286 6.88 6.58 -24.18
N GLY A 287 7.27 7.82 -23.82
CA GLY A 287 6.53 8.65 -22.87
C GLY A 287 5.05 8.84 -23.23
N TRP A 288 4.73 9.04 -24.51
CA TRP A 288 3.35 9.22 -24.99
C TRP A 288 2.46 7.99 -24.79
N ALA A 289 3.05 6.79 -24.72
CA ALA A 289 2.31 5.55 -24.51
C ALA A 289 2.04 5.28 -23.02
N ARG A 290 2.80 5.91 -22.12
CA ARG A 290 2.74 5.66 -20.68
C ARG A 290 1.56 6.37 -20.05
N ILE A 291 0.75 5.61 -19.33
CA ILE A 291 -0.39 6.13 -18.58
C ILE A 291 -0.01 6.40 -17.12
N SER A 292 -0.70 7.34 -16.49
CA SER A 292 -0.49 7.70 -15.08
C SER A 292 -1.78 7.63 -14.27
N ASN A 293 -1.71 7.92 -12.97
CA ASN A 293 -2.86 7.92 -12.04
C ASN A 293 -3.74 6.67 -12.10
N VAL A 294 -3.11 5.51 -12.34
CA VAL A 294 -3.79 4.22 -12.45
C VAL A 294 -4.37 3.82 -11.09
N SER A 295 -5.67 3.61 -11.04
CA SER A 295 -6.39 3.19 -9.84
C SER A 295 -7.46 2.16 -10.21
N LEU A 296 -7.62 1.17 -9.34
CA LEU A 296 -8.62 0.12 -9.47
C LEU A 296 -9.66 0.30 -8.37
N LEU A 297 -10.89 0.56 -8.76
CA LEU A 297 -12.03 0.67 -7.85
C LEU A 297 -12.92 -0.55 -8.02
N SER A 298 -12.87 -1.45 -7.04
CA SER A 298 -13.79 -2.58 -6.99
C SER A 298 -15.18 -2.05 -6.62
N ASP A 299 -16.19 -2.31 -7.44
CA ASP A 299 -17.58 -2.17 -7.05
C ASP A 299 -17.96 -3.41 -6.22
N PRO A 300 -18.15 -3.24 -4.90
CA PRO A 300 -18.46 -4.34 -4.04
C PRO A 300 -19.84 -4.95 -4.30
N THR A 301 -20.75 -4.24 -4.97
CA THR A 301 -22.13 -4.65 -5.23
C THR A 301 -22.30 -5.37 -6.56
N GLU A 302 -21.51 -5.02 -7.58
CA GLU A 302 -21.70 -5.56 -8.94
C GLU A 302 -20.68 -6.63 -9.37
N GLN A 303 -19.75 -7.08 -8.50
CA GLN A 303 -18.61 -7.92 -8.91
C GLN A 303 -17.82 -7.35 -10.10
N ARG A 304 -17.86 -6.02 -10.28
CA ARG A 304 -17.19 -5.30 -11.36
C ARG A 304 -16.07 -4.48 -10.78
N ALA A 305 -14.97 -4.34 -11.51
CA ALA A 305 -13.92 -3.40 -11.15
C ALA A 305 -13.84 -2.30 -12.21
N THR A 306 -13.69 -1.06 -11.78
CA THR A 306 -13.47 0.08 -12.66
C THR A 306 -12.01 0.47 -12.61
N LEU A 307 -11.32 0.39 -13.74
CA LEU A 307 -9.98 0.94 -13.90
C LEU A 307 -10.09 2.40 -14.31
N THR A 308 -9.43 3.28 -13.58
CA THR A 308 -9.29 4.69 -13.97
C THR A 308 -7.82 5.07 -14.12
N TYR A 309 -7.50 5.83 -15.16
CA TYR A 309 -6.13 6.25 -15.46
C TYR A 309 -6.12 7.57 -16.25
N SER A 310 -4.95 8.21 -16.28
CA SER A 310 -4.65 9.42 -17.04
C SER A 310 -3.81 9.06 -18.27
N ARG A 311 -4.18 9.56 -19.45
CA ARG A 311 -3.42 9.41 -20.70
C ARG A 311 -2.91 10.76 -21.20
N PRO A 312 -1.66 10.87 -21.68
CA PRO A 312 -1.18 12.10 -22.34
C PRO A 312 -1.98 12.36 -23.64
N ARG A 313 -2.55 13.56 -23.80
CA ARG A 313 -3.21 13.96 -25.06
C ARG A 313 -2.21 14.45 -26.10
N ASP A 314 -1.32 15.39 -25.73
CA ASP A 314 -0.41 16.10 -26.65
C ASP A 314 0.99 16.34 -26.00
N GLU A 315 1.96 16.88 -26.76
CA GLU A 315 3.32 17.28 -26.29
C GLU A 315 3.32 18.25 -25.07
N TYR A 316 2.16 18.83 -24.73
CA TYR A 316 1.96 19.76 -23.63
C TYR A 316 1.38 19.13 -22.34
N ASP A 317 1.43 17.79 -22.20
CA ASP A 317 1.06 17.05 -20.97
C ASP A 317 -0.39 17.26 -20.47
N LEU A 318 -1.32 17.71 -21.31
CA LEU A 318 -2.74 17.69 -20.98
C LEU A 318 -3.20 16.24 -20.84
N THR A 319 -3.56 15.80 -19.63
CA THR A 319 -3.98 14.43 -19.38
C THR A 319 -5.49 14.26 -19.47
N GLU A 320 -5.93 13.20 -20.15
CA GLU A 320 -7.32 12.77 -20.16
C GLU A 320 -7.55 11.68 -19.11
N ARG A 321 -8.53 11.88 -18.24
CA ARG A 321 -8.97 10.83 -17.32
C ARG A 321 -9.96 9.90 -18.01
N ILE A 322 -9.60 8.63 -18.09
CA ILE A 322 -10.43 7.57 -18.67
C ILE A 322 -10.90 6.64 -17.53
N SER A 323 -12.10 6.08 -17.67
CA SER A 323 -12.65 5.07 -16.76
C SER A 323 -13.28 3.96 -17.59
N GLU A 324 -12.89 2.71 -17.35
CA GLU A 324 -13.41 1.54 -18.04
C GLU A 324 -13.71 0.41 -17.05
N VAL A 325 -14.75 -0.38 -17.34
CA VAL A 325 -15.15 -1.53 -16.54
C VAL A 325 -14.37 -2.75 -17.03
N ILE A 326 -13.79 -3.51 -16.10
CA ILE A 326 -12.93 -4.67 -16.34
C ILE A 326 -13.59 -5.97 -15.86
#